data_AF-A0A1S1JDV5-F1
#
_entry.id   AF-A0A1S1JDV5-F1
#
_cell.length_a   1.000
_cell.length_b   1.000
_cell.length_c   1.000
_cell.angle_alpha   90.00
_cell.angle_beta   90.00
_cell.angle_gamma   90.00
#
_symmetry.space_group_name_H-M   'P 1'
#
loop_
_entity.id
_entity.type
_entity.pdbx_description
1 polymer ?
#
loop_
_entity_poly.entity_id
_entity_poly.type
_entity_poly.pdbx_seq_one_letter_code
_entity_poly.pdbx_strand_id
1 'polypeptide(L)'
;MSLNVVPEGLTAASAAVEALTARLAAVHAAAAPVIGAVVPPAADPVSIQSAALFSAHGVERNGAAAGAVHELGRAGVGITEAAASYTVGDMHAAARYMPGFG
;
A
#
# COMPACT_ATOMS: atom_id res chain seq x y z
N MET A 1 17.97 24.70 1.54
CA MET A 1 16.56 24.28 1.44
C MET A 1 16.21 23.60 2.76
N SER A 2 15.26 24.12 3.52
CA SER A 2 14.80 23.53 4.80
C SER A 2 13.45 22.85 4.59
N LEU A 3 13.34 21.58 4.95
CA LEU A 3 12.08 20.84 4.89
C LEU A 3 11.40 20.93 6.25
N ASN A 4 10.13 21.35 6.28
CA ASN A 4 9.30 21.35 7.49
C ASN A 4 8.64 19.99 7.62
N VAL A 5 9.30 19.06 8.31
CA VAL A 5 8.80 17.70 8.53
C VAL A 5 8.44 17.52 10.00
N VAL A 6 7.31 16.86 10.25
CA VAL A 6 6.85 16.50 11.60
C VAL A 6 6.94 14.97 11.71
N PRO A 7 7.88 14.42 12.50
CA PRO A 7 8.08 12.97 12.58
C PRO A 7 6.85 12.19 13.02
N GLU A 8 6.04 12.72 13.94
CA GLU A 8 4.79 12.12 14.40
C GLU A 8 3.73 12.05 13.28
N GLY A 9 3.75 13.03 12.37
CA GLY A 9 2.91 13.01 11.17
C GLY A 9 3.30 11.86 10.24
N LEU A 10 4.60 11.55 10.14
CA LEU A 10 5.09 10.43 9.34
C LEU A 10 4.75 9.08 9.99
N THR A 11 4.85 8.94 11.31
CA THR A 11 4.45 7.69 11.99
C THR A 11 2.95 7.43 11.82
N ALA A 12 2.11 8.46 11.97
CA ALA A 12 0.67 8.35 11.72
C ALA A 12 0.36 8.00 10.25
N ALA A 13 1.08 8.61 9.30
CA ALA A 13 0.92 8.30 7.88
C ALA A 13 1.31 6.84 7.57
N SER A 14 2.40 6.33 8.16
CA SER A 14 2.81 4.93 7.99
C SER A 14 1.73 3.96 8.48
N ALA A 15 1.18 4.18 9.68
CA ALA A 15 0.09 3.37 10.20
C ALA A 15 -1.17 3.41 9.31
N ALA A 16 -1.49 4.57 8.73
CA ALA A 16 -2.60 4.69 7.78
C ALA A 16 -2.34 3.90 6.48
N VAL A 17 -1.10 3.91 5.97
CA VAL A 17 -0.69 3.13 4.79
C VAL A 17 -0.77 1.63 5.09
N GLU A 18 -0.34 1.18 6.26
CA GLU A 18 -0.45 -0.22 6.67
C GLU A 18 -1.93 -0.67 6.71
N ALA A 19 -2.79 0.12 7.34
CA ALA A 19 -4.23 -0.16 7.40
C ALA A 19 -4.87 -0.20 5.99
N LEU A 20 -4.49 0.73 5.11
CA LEU A 20 -4.96 0.75 3.73
C LEU A 20 -4.48 -0.47 2.94
N THR A 21 -3.22 -0.87 3.15
CA THR A 21 -2.61 -2.06 2.53
C THR A 21 -3.37 -3.32 2.92
N ALA A 22 -3.64 -3.49 4.22
CA ALA A 22 -4.42 -4.63 4.74
C ALA A 22 -5.84 -4.65 4.17
N ARG A 23 -6.51 -3.49 4.12
CA ARG A 23 -7.86 -3.37 3.53
C ARG A 23 -7.85 -3.71 2.04
N LEU A 24 -6.87 -3.23 1.28
CA LEU A 24 -6.75 -3.50 -0.15
C LEU A 24 -6.56 -5.00 -0.42
N ALA A 25 -5.69 -5.65 0.35
CA ALA A 25 -5.46 -7.09 0.27
C ALA A 25 -6.73 -7.89 0.59
N ALA A 26 -7.43 -7.54 1.68
CA ALA A 26 -8.65 -8.23 2.09
C ALA A 26 -9.77 -8.11 1.04
N VAL A 27 -10.00 -6.91 0.50
CA VAL A 27 -11.05 -6.69 -0.50
C VAL A 27 -10.75 -7.43 -1.80
N HIS A 28 -9.50 -7.46 -2.26
CA HIS A 28 -9.15 -8.20 -3.47
C HIS A 28 -9.19 -9.72 -3.27
N ALA A 29 -8.74 -10.22 -2.12
CA ALA A 29 -8.89 -11.64 -1.78
C ALA A 29 -10.36 -12.09 -1.79
N ALA A 30 -11.26 -11.26 -1.25
CA ALA A 30 -12.69 -11.53 -1.27
C ALA A 30 -13.31 -11.46 -2.68
N ALA A 31 -12.82 -10.56 -3.54
CA ALA A 31 -13.31 -10.41 -4.91
C ALA A 31 -12.76 -11.46 -5.89
N ALA A 32 -11.58 -12.02 -5.61
CA ALA A 32 -10.87 -12.94 -6.50
C ALA A 32 -11.71 -14.09 -7.07
N PRO A 33 -12.44 -14.89 -6.26
CA PRO A 33 -13.25 -15.98 -6.81
C PRO A 33 -14.44 -15.49 -7.66
N VAL A 34 -14.96 -14.29 -7.38
CA VAL A 34 -16.12 -13.74 -8.09
C VAL A 34 -15.74 -13.25 -9.48
N ILE A 35 -14.59 -12.57 -9.60
CA ILE A 35 -14.18 -11.94 -10.86
C ILE A 35 -13.27 -12.83 -11.71
N GLY A 36 -12.57 -13.79 -11.10
CA GLY A 36 -11.62 -14.67 -11.80
C GLY A 36 -12.22 -15.97 -12.34
N ALA A 37 -13.48 -16.28 -12.02
CA ALA A 37 -14.14 -17.53 -12.40
C ALA A 37 -15.59 -17.30 -12.86
N VAL A 38 -15.75 -16.48 -13.90
CA VAL A 38 -17.07 -16.16 -14.47
C VAL A 38 -17.60 -17.37 -15.26
N VAL A 39 -18.82 -17.81 -14.94
CA VAL A 39 -19.49 -18.92 -15.63
C VAL A 39 -20.27 -18.37 -16.84
N PRO A 40 -20.20 -19.01 -18.03
CA PRO A 40 -21.01 -18.63 -19.18
C PRO A 40 -22.52 -18.71 -18.87
N PRO A 41 -23.33 -17.71 -19.26
CA PRO A 41 -24.79 -17.75 -19.06
C PRO A 41 -25.49 -18.74 -20.00
N ALA A 42 -24.87 -19.09 -21.13
CA ALA A 42 -25.36 -20.07 -22.10
C ALA A 42 -24.19 -20.76 -22.83
N ALA A 43 -24.50 -21.83 -23.56
CA ALA A 43 -23.51 -22.65 -24.28
C ALA A 43 -23.15 -22.11 -25.69
N ASP A 44 -23.67 -20.94 -26.08
CA ASP A 44 -23.31 -20.34 -27.35
C ASP A 44 -21.87 -19.77 -27.33
N PRO A 45 -21.21 -19.65 -28.49
CA PRO A 45 -19.81 -19.20 -28.54
C PRO A 45 -19.56 -17.82 -27.93
N VAL A 46 -20.52 -16.89 -28.01
CA VAL A 46 -20.36 -15.52 -27.50
C VAL A 46 -20.39 -15.52 -25.98
N SER A 47 -21.30 -16.29 -25.38
CA SER A 47 -21.38 -16.48 -23.93
C SER A 47 -20.10 -17.09 -23.36
N ILE A 48 -19.57 -18.13 -24.01
CA ILE A 48 -18.33 -18.79 -23.58
C ILE A 48 -17.13 -17.84 -23.69
N GLN A 49 -16.99 -17.15 -24.83
CA GLN A 49 -15.90 -16.20 -25.04
C GLN A 49 -15.95 -15.04 -24.05
N SER A 50 -17.13 -14.49 -23.81
CA SER A 50 -17.30 -13.36 -22.89
C SER A 50 -16.93 -13.75 -21.46
N ALA A 51 -17.39 -14.91 -20.98
CA ALA A 51 -17.04 -15.40 -19.65
C ALA A 51 -15.53 -15.66 -19.49
N ALA A 52 -14.88 -16.21 -20.51
CA ALA A 52 -13.43 -16.41 -20.52
C ALA A 52 -12.66 -15.08 -20.46
N LEU A 53 -13.07 -14.07 -21.25
CA LEU A 53 -12.45 -12.74 -21.24
C LEU A 53 -12.63 -12.02 -19.90
N PHE A 54 -13.84 -12.04 -19.33
CA PHE A 54 -14.08 -11.44 -18.00
C PHE A 54 -13.25 -12.13 -16.92
N SER A 55 -13.15 -13.46 -16.95
CA SER A 55 -12.30 -14.21 -16.01
C SER A 55 -10.83 -13.82 -16.13
N ALA A 56 -10.30 -13.72 -17.36
CA ALA A 56 -8.93 -13.30 -17.61
C ALA A 56 -8.65 -11.89 -17.07
N HIS A 57 -9.54 -10.93 -17.37
CA HIS A 57 -9.45 -9.57 -16.83
C HIS A 57 -9.54 -9.53 -15.30
N GLY A 58 -10.38 -10.36 -14.70
CA GLY A 58 -10.46 -10.48 -13.24
C GLY A 58 -9.17 -11.01 -12.61
N VAL A 59 -8.51 -11.97 -13.25
CA VAL A 59 -7.20 -12.48 -12.82
C VAL A 59 -6.12 -11.41 -12.95
N GLU A 60 -6.05 -10.71 -14.09
CA GLU A 60 -5.10 -9.59 -14.29
C GLU A 60 -5.30 -8.48 -13.26
N ARG A 61 -6.55 -8.10 -12.97
CA ARG A 61 -6.88 -7.06 -11.98
C ARG A 61 -6.43 -7.46 -10.58
N ASN A 62 -6.64 -8.72 -10.18
CA ASN A 62 -6.14 -9.22 -8.89
C ASN A 62 -4.62 -9.27 -8.83
N GLY A 63 -3.95 -9.64 -9.93
CA GLY A 63 -2.49 -9.58 -10.02
C GLY A 63 -1.96 -8.15 -9.84
N ALA A 64 -2.57 -7.17 -10.51
CA ALA A 64 -2.23 -5.76 -10.33
C ALA A 64 -2.46 -5.28 -8.89
N ALA A 65 -3.51 -5.76 -8.23
CA ALA A 65 -3.77 -5.45 -6.83
C ALA A 65 -2.74 -6.05 -5.88
N ALA A 66 -2.26 -7.27 -6.14
CA ALA A 66 -1.16 -7.86 -5.38
C ALA A 66 0.12 -7.02 -5.50
N GLY A 67 0.43 -6.51 -6.70
CA GLY A 67 1.52 -5.55 -6.91
C GLY A 67 1.32 -4.25 -6.12
N ALA A 68 0.11 -3.69 -6.12
CA ALA A 68 -0.20 -2.49 -5.35
C ALA A 68 -0.08 -2.69 -3.83
N VAL A 69 -0.50 -3.85 -3.31
CA VAL A 69 -0.31 -4.24 -1.90
C VAL A 69 1.18 -4.29 -1.54
N HIS A 70 2.00 -4.90 -2.41
CA HIS A 70 3.45 -4.96 -2.21
C HIS A 70 4.07 -3.55 -2.17
N GLU A 71 3.76 -2.71 -3.14
CA GLU A 71 4.33 -1.37 -3.24
C GLU A 71 3.88 -0.45 -2.10
N LEU A 72 2.61 -0.53 -1.67
CA LEU A 72 2.14 0.22 -0.50
C LEU A 72 2.83 -0.25 0.79
N GLY A 73 3.02 -1.56 0.96
CA GLY A 73 3.78 -2.10 2.09
C GLY A 73 5.22 -1.58 2.12
N ARG A 74 5.90 -1.62 0.97
CA ARG A 74 7.26 -1.06 0.81
C ARG A 74 7.29 0.44 1.10
N ALA A 75 6.29 1.20 0.64
CA ALA A 75 6.19 2.63 0.92
C ALA A 75 5.97 2.92 2.42
N GLY A 76 5.13 2.14 3.11
CA GLY A 76 4.92 2.26 4.55
C GLY A 76 6.22 2.08 5.36
N VAL A 77 7.04 1.09 4.98
CA VAL A 77 8.38 0.92 5.57
C VAL A 77 9.24 2.17 5.36
N GLY A 78 9.30 2.69 4.13
CA GLY A 78 10.07 3.90 3.83
C GLY A 78 9.60 5.15 4.59
N ILE A 79 8.29 5.29 4.83
CA ILE A 79 7.74 6.38 5.64
C ILE A 79 8.18 6.23 7.11
N THR A 80 8.20 5.00 7.63
CA THR A 80 8.65 4.71 9.00
C THR A 80 10.15 5.01 9.17
N GLU A 81 10.97 4.61 8.20
CA GLU A 81 12.40 4.93 8.17
C GLU A 81 12.64 6.44 8.11
N ALA A 82 11.86 7.16 7.30
CA ALA A 82 11.91 8.62 7.24
C ALA A 82 11.53 9.24 8.59
N ALA A 83 10.47 8.77 9.25
CA ALA A 83 10.07 9.25 10.57
C ALA A 83 11.19 9.11 11.60
N ALA A 84 11.85 7.94 11.64
CA ALA A 84 12.99 7.69 12.52
C ALA A 84 14.18 8.61 12.19
N SER A 85 14.49 8.77 10.90
CA SER A 85 15.58 9.64 10.44
C SER A 85 15.38 11.11 10.85
N TYR A 86 14.18 11.66 10.64
CA TYR A 86 13.88 13.03 11.06
C TYR A 86 13.87 13.18 12.58
N THR A 87 13.34 12.20 13.32
CA THR A 87 13.38 12.22 14.80
C THR A 87 14.82 12.28 15.31
N VAL A 88 15.71 11.43 14.79
CA VAL A 88 17.12 11.39 15.19
C VAL A 88 17.83 12.68 14.76
N GLY A 89 17.56 13.17 13.56
CA GLY A 89 18.09 14.45 13.06
C GLY A 89 17.73 15.63 13.95
N ASP A 90 16.47 15.71 14.38
CA ASP A 90 15.97 16.77 15.26
C ASP A 90 16.64 16.70 16.64
N MET A 91 16.83 15.50 17.20
CA MET A 91 17.57 15.30 18.45
C MET A 91 19.03 15.77 18.35
N HIS A 92 19.73 15.42 17.27
CA HIS A 92 21.11 15.88 17.03
C HIS A 92 21.20 17.40 16.85
N ALA A 93 20.24 17.99 16.14
CA ALA A 93 20.18 19.43 15.96
C ALA A 93 19.95 20.15 17.30
N ALA A 94 19.01 19.67 18.12
CA ALA A 94 18.75 20.22 19.45
C ALA A 94 19.97 20.11 20.38
N ALA A 95 20.67 18.97 20.39
CA ALA A 95 21.87 18.75 21.20
C ALA A 95 22.99 19.75 20.89
N ARG A 96 23.10 20.23 19.65
CA ARG A 96 24.10 21.25 19.25
C ARG A 96 23.89 22.60 19.94
N TYR A 97 22.67 22.90 20.34
CA TYR A 97 22.30 24.17 20.97
C TYR A 97 22.08 24.06 22.49
N MET A 98 22.18 22.86 23.07
CA MET A 98 22.26 22.72 24.52
C MET A 98 23.63 23.26 25.00
N PRO A 99 23.66 24.27 25.89
CA PRO A 99 24.90 24.66 26.55
C PRO A 99 25.46 23.43 27.29
N GLY A 100 26.75 23.16 27.14
CA GLY A 100 27.41 22.16 27.96
C GLY A 100 27.21 22.55 29.43
N PHE A 101 26.43 21.76 30.17
CA PHE A 101 26.51 21.79 31.64
C PHE A 101 27.83 21.13 32.02
N GLY A 102 28.90 21.91 31.97
CA GLY A 102 30.20 21.63 32.59
C GLY A 102 30.31 22.36 33.91
#